data_AF-A0A024UFM0-F1
#
_entry.id   AF-A0A024UFM0-F1
#
_cell.length_a   1.000
_cell.length_b   1.000
_cell.length_c   1.000
_cell.angle_alpha   90.00
_cell.angle_beta   90.00
_cell.angle_gamma   90.00
#
_symmetry.space_group_name_H-M   'P 1'
#
loop_
_entity.id
_entity.type
_entity.pdbx_description
1 polymer ?
#
loop_
_entity_poly.entity_id
_entity_poly.type
_entity_poly.pdbx_seq_one_letter_code
_entity_poly.pdbx_strand_id
1 'polypeptide(L)'
;MGKAMHKQLAWSADMDLALLREVVRVEPYDGEYGTLTVRWKTIASSLSTLFECDIPYRSARDHFESMVERFKSTDKAQRLWGTGSEEEVTELTSGVR
;
A
#
# COMPACT_ATOMS: atom_id res chain seq x y z
N MET A 1 34.08 -2.20 8.89
CA MET A 1 32.98 -3.07 8.44
C MET A 1 32.14 -2.27 7.45
N GLY A 2 32.25 -2.55 6.16
CA GLY A 2 31.47 -1.84 5.14
C GLY A 2 30.00 -2.24 5.26
N LYS A 3 29.11 -1.29 5.50
CA LYS A 3 27.66 -1.53 5.35
C LYS A 3 27.45 -2.00 3.91
N ALA A 4 26.91 -3.21 3.73
CA ALA A 4 26.48 -3.65 2.42
C ALA A 4 25.52 -2.57 1.88
N MET A 5 25.91 -1.89 0.82
CA MET A 5 25.04 -0.99 0.08
C MET A 5 23.96 -1.89 -0.53
N HIS A 6 22.86 -2.08 0.20
CA HIS A 6 21.66 -2.67 -0.37
C HIS A 6 21.27 -1.77 -1.53
N LYS A 7 21.45 -2.25 -2.77
CA LYS A 7 20.95 -1.57 -3.96
C LYS A 7 19.47 -1.32 -3.71
N GLN A 8 19.12 -0.06 -3.49
CA GLN A 8 17.75 0.35 -3.30
C GLN A 8 17.02 0.07 -4.62
N LEU A 9 15.99 -0.79 -4.58
CA LEU A 9 15.19 -1.10 -5.76
C LEU A 9 14.58 0.21 -6.27
N ALA A 10 14.79 0.52 -7.55
CA ALA A 10 14.20 1.68 -8.19
C ALA A 10 12.77 1.34 -8.61
N TRP A 11 11.79 1.83 -7.86
CA TRP A 11 10.37 1.62 -8.15
C TRP A 11 9.93 2.49 -9.33
N SER A 12 9.33 1.85 -10.34
CA SER A 12 8.69 2.52 -11.48
C SER A 12 7.17 2.57 -11.31
N ALA A 13 6.50 3.42 -12.09
CA ALA A 13 5.03 3.50 -12.08
C ALA A 13 4.36 2.17 -12.45
N ASP A 14 4.97 1.38 -13.35
CA ASP A 14 4.48 0.04 -13.69
C ASP A 14 4.60 -0.93 -12.50
N MET A 15 5.70 -0.85 -11.75
CA MET A 15 5.88 -1.62 -10.52
C MET A 15 4.89 -1.20 -9.44
N ASP A 16 4.63 0.09 -9.29
CA ASP A 16 3.64 0.63 -8.36
C ASP A 16 2.25 0.07 -8.67
N LEU A 17 1.83 0.12 -9.94
CA LEU A 17 0.55 -0.40 -10.39
C LEU A 17 0.43 -1.92 -10.17
N ALA A 18 1.47 -2.67 -10.51
CA ALA A 18 1.50 -4.11 -10.30
C ALA A 18 1.43 -4.47 -8.80
N LEU A 19 2.17 -3.76 -7.96
CA LEU A 19 2.14 -3.92 -6.51
C LEU A 19 0.74 -3.66 -5.95
N LEU A 20 0.09 -2.57 -6.35
CA LEU A 20 -1.26 -2.24 -5.92
C LEU A 20 -2.28 -3.32 -6.33
N ARG A 21 -2.19 -3.83 -7.58
CA ARG A 21 -3.03 -4.92 -8.07
C ARG A 21 -2.85 -6.20 -7.25
N GLU A 22 -1.60 -6.57 -6.96
CA GLU A 22 -1.30 -7.76 -6.17
C GLU A 22 -1.76 -7.63 -4.72
N VAL A 23 -1.64 -6.44 -4.11
CA VAL A 23 -2.16 -6.19 -2.75
C VAL A 23 -3.67 -6.34 -2.69
N VAL A 24 -4.41 -5.84 -3.70
CA VAL A 24 -5.87 -6.03 -3.78
C VAL A 24 -6.24 -7.49 -4.03
N ARG A 25 -5.45 -8.23 -4.81
CA ARG A 25 -5.70 -9.65 -5.11
C ARG A 25 -5.43 -10.58 -3.93
N VAL A 26 -4.38 -10.30 -3.16
CA VAL A 26 -3.90 -11.17 -2.07
C VAL A 26 -4.47 -10.76 -0.70
N GLU A 27 -4.88 -9.50 -0.57
CA GLU A 27 -5.44 -8.92 0.65
C GLU A 27 -4.58 -9.24 1.88
N PRO A 28 -3.33 -8.74 1.94
CA PRO A 28 -2.35 -9.18 2.94
C PRO A 28 -2.79 -8.91 4.39
N TYR A 29 -3.69 -7.94 4.59
CA TYR A 29 -4.22 -7.56 5.91
C TYR A 29 -5.51 -8.29 6.30
N ASP A 30 -6.19 -8.96 5.36
CA ASP A 30 -7.43 -9.73 5.61
C ASP A 30 -7.14 -11.23 5.77
N GLY A 31 -6.17 -11.54 6.63
CA GLY A 31 -5.69 -12.90 6.83
C GLY A 31 -5.67 -13.31 8.29
N GLU A 32 -5.64 -14.63 8.51
CA GLU A 32 -5.48 -15.19 9.86
C GLU A 32 -4.18 -14.69 10.51
N TYR A 33 -4.17 -14.65 11.84
CA TYR A 33 -3.02 -14.22 12.61
C TYR A 33 -1.75 -15.01 12.19
N GLY A 34 -0.66 -14.28 11.92
CA GLY A 34 0.59 -14.88 11.48
C GLY A 34 0.73 -15.12 9.97
N THR A 35 -0.34 -14.94 9.17
CA THR A 35 -0.26 -15.12 7.71
C THR A 35 0.31 -13.92 6.94
N LEU A 36 0.36 -12.73 7.58
CA LEU A 36 0.80 -11.47 6.97
C LEU A 36 2.15 -11.60 6.24
N THR A 37 3.15 -12.22 6.87
CA THR A 37 4.49 -12.39 6.26
C THR A 37 4.44 -13.29 5.03
N VAL A 38 3.65 -14.36 5.07
CA VAL A 38 3.51 -15.29 3.94
C VAL A 38 2.81 -14.59 2.77
N ARG A 39 1.74 -13.83 3.04
CA ARG A 39 1.02 -13.07 2.01
C ARG A 39 1.90 -12.03 1.33
N TRP A 40 2.72 -11.30 2.08
CA TRP A 40 3.70 -10.38 1.50
C TRP A 40 4.79 -11.08 0.69
N LYS A 41 5.24 -12.27 1.11
CA LYS A 41 6.16 -13.08 0.30
C LYS A 41 5.53 -13.52 -1.01
N THR A 42 4.24 -13.87 -1.02
CA THR A 42 3.50 -14.20 -2.25
C THR A 42 3.47 -13.01 -3.20
N ILE A 43 3.08 -11.82 -2.72
CA ILE A 43 3.07 -10.58 -3.52
C ILE A 43 4.46 -10.31 -4.11
N ALA A 44 5.51 -10.36 -3.27
CA ALA A 44 6.87 -10.11 -3.71
C ALA A 44 7.33 -11.13 -4.76
N SER A 45 7.00 -12.41 -4.60
CA SER A 45 7.34 -13.45 -5.57
C SER A 45 6.63 -13.24 -6.91
N SER A 46 5.36 -12.83 -6.90
CA SER A 46 4.63 -12.47 -8.13
C SER A 46 5.31 -11.32 -8.87
N LEU A 47 5.67 -10.25 -8.15
CA LEU A 47 6.32 -9.07 -8.73
C LEU A 47 7.72 -9.41 -9.24
N SER A 48 8.49 -10.19 -8.49
CA SER A 48 9.82 -10.65 -8.91
C SER A 48 9.76 -11.45 -10.21
N THR A 49 8.72 -12.28 -10.37
CA THR A 49 8.48 -13.05 -11.59
C THR A 49 8.08 -12.14 -12.76
N LEU A 50 7.22 -11.14 -12.51
CA LEU A 50 6.72 -10.24 -13.54
C LEU A 50 7.79 -9.30 -14.08
N PHE A 51 8.68 -8.81 -13.22
CA PHE A 51 9.73 -7.83 -13.58
C PHE A 51 11.13 -8.43 -13.72
N GLU A 52 11.23 -9.77 -13.61
CA GLU A 52 12.48 -10.51 -13.70
C GLU A 52 13.59 -9.94 -12.78
N CYS A 53 13.20 -9.52 -11.57
CA CYS A 53 14.10 -8.91 -10.60
C CYS A 53 13.84 -9.43 -9.18
N ASP A 54 14.85 -9.46 -8.33
CA ASP A 54 14.67 -9.91 -6.94
C ASP A 54 14.08 -8.77 -6.10
N ILE A 55 12.78 -8.87 -5.79
CA ILE A 55 12.06 -7.92 -4.94
C ILE A 55 11.90 -8.53 -3.54
N PRO A 56 12.60 -8.03 -2.51
CA PRO A 56 12.39 -8.47 -1.14
C PRO A 56 10.99 -8.09 -0.65
N TYR A 57 10.30 -9.00 0.04
CA TYR A 57 8.95 -8.74 0.56
C TYR A 57 8.86 -7.52 1.49
N ARG A 58 9.93 -7.26 2.26
CA ARG A 58 10.04 -6.04 3.08
C ARG A 58 10.01 -4.79 2.21
N SER A 59 10.78 -4.77 1.13
CA SER A 59 10.80 -3.61 0.21
C SER A 59 9.44 -3.38 -0.43
N ALA A 60 8.72 -4.43 -0.86
CA ALA A 60 7.38 -4.31 -1.42
C ALA A 60 6.37 -3.76 -0.40
N ARG A 61 6.44 -4.25 0.85
CA ARG A 61 5.60 -3.78 1.94
C ARG A 61 5.88 -2.32 2.29
N ASP A 62 7.13 -1.97 2.54
CA ASP A 62 7.53 -0.63 2.95
C ASP A 62 7.17 0.40 1.86
N HIS A 63 7.35 0.03 0.58
CA HIS A 63 6.96 0.88 -0.54
C HIS A 63 5.45 1.07 -0.66
N PHE A 64 4.67 0.01 -0.46
CA PHE A 64 3.21 0.11 -0.40
C PHE A 64 2.75 1.03 0.74
N GLU A 65 3.28 0.84 1.95
CA GLU A 65 2.96 1.69 3.11
C GLU A 65 3.31 3.15 2.84
N SER A 66 4.46 3.41 2.19
CA SER A 66 4.85 4.76 1.75
C SER A 66 3.90 5.36 0.69
N MET A 67 3.42 4.56 -0.27
CA MET A 67 2.42 5.02 -1.25
C MET A 67 1.11 5.40 -0.56
N VAL A 68 0.63 4.60 0.39
CA VAL A 68 -0.59 4.88 1.16
C VAL A 68 -0.44 6.12 2.01
N GLU A 69 0.71 6.31 2.67
CA GLU A 69 0.99 7.50 3.47
C GLU A 69 1.05 8.77 2.62
N ARG A 70 1.69 8.70 1.45
CA ARG A 70 1.72 9.81 0.47
C ARG A 70 0.30 10.16 0.01
N PHE A 71 -0.50 9.15 -0.34
CA PHE A 71 -1.90 9.35 -0.73
C PHE A 71 -2.71 10.05 0.38
N LYS A 72 -2.63 9.57 1.62
CA LYS A 72 -3.28 10.19 2.78
C LYS A 72 -2.83 11.63 3.02
N SER A 73 -1.54 11.90 2.86
CA SER A 73 -0.98 13.24 3.04
C SER A 73 -1.44 14.21 1.95
N THR A 74 -1.50 13.74 0.70
CA THR A 74 -2.06 14.51 -0.42
C THR A 74 -3.56 14.77 -0.24
N ASP A 75 -4.34 13.76 0.14
CA ASP A 75 -5.78 13.91 0.45
C ASP A 75 -6.01 14.94 1.54
N LYS A 76 -5.26 14.86 2.65
CA LYS A 76 -5.32 15.83 3.75
C LYS A 76 -4.97 17.25 3.27
N ALA A 77 -3.91 17.40 2.48
CA ALA A 77 -3.51 18.69 1.93
C ALA A 77 -4.59 19.26 0.99
N GLN A 78 -5.20 18.42 0.14
CA GLN A 78 -6.30 18.81 -0.75
C GLN A 78 -7.57 19.18 0.03
N ARG A 79 -7.90 18.47 1.11
CA ARG A 79 -9.01 18.85 2.00
C ARG A 79 -8.79 20.19 2.70
N LEU A 80 -7.54 20.51 3.04
CA LEU A 80 -7.18 21.77 3.69
C LEU A 80 -7.13 22.96 2.71
N TRP A 81 -6.88 22.72 1.43
CA TRP A 81 -6.71 23.76 0.40
C TRP A 81 -7.86 23.83 -0.61
N GLY A 82 -8.73 22.81 -0.63
CA GLY A 82 -9.92 22.71 -1.47
C GLY A 82 -11.06 23.52 -0.88
N THR A 83 -11.46 24.56 -1.61
CA THR A 83 -12.64 25.38 -1.33
C THR A 83 -13.91 24.51 -1.24
N GLY A 84 -14.43 24.31 -0.03
CA GLY A 84 -15.84 24.06 0.29
C GLY A 84 -16.54 22.89 -0.42
N SER A 85 -16.54 21.72 0.22
CA SER A 85 -17.77 20.97 0.49
C SER A 85 -17.46 19.93 1.57
N GLU A 86 -17.73 20.27 2.82
CA GLU A 86 -17.95 19.26 3.86
C GLU A 86 -19.19 18.45 3.44
N GLU A 87 -18.99 17.25 2.90
CA GLU A 87 -20.02 16.22 3.07
C GLU A 87 -19.91 15.77 4.53
N GLU A 88 -20.61 16.51 5.39
CA GLU A 88 -20.99 16.09 6.73
C GLU A 88 -21.75 14.76 6.60
N VAL A 89 -21.08 13.65 6.91
CA VAL A 89 -21.75 12.37 7.10
C VAL A 89 -22.58 12.50 8.37
N THR A 90 -23.81 12.97 8.23
CA THR A 90 -24.81 12.81 9.28
C THR A 90 -25.23 11.34 9.30
N GLU A 91 -24.65 10.57 10.23
CA GLU A 91 -25.28 9.33 10.67
C GLU A 91 -26.64 9.71 11.28
N LEU A 92 -27.68 9.72 10.44
CA LEU A 92 -29.07 9.76 10.89
C LEU A 92 -29.32 8.46 11.66
N THR A 93 -29.09 8.51 12.96
CA THR A 93 -29.63 7.53 13.90
C THR A 93 -31.14 7.64 13.84
N SER A 94 -31.78 6.85 12.97
CA SER A 94 -33.22 6.72 12.94
C SER A 94 -33.65 5.97 14.20
N GLY A 95 -33.94 6.71 15.26
CA GLY A 95 -34.76 6.23 16.37
C GLY A 95 -36.16 5.95 15.84
N VAL A 96 -36.46 4.69 15.57
CA VAL A 96 -37.84 4.23 15.40
C VAL A 96 -38.41 4.04 16.82
N ARG A 97 -39.45 4.81 17.11
CA ARG A 97 -40.28 4.69 18.31
C ARG A 97 -41.06 3.38 18.31
#